data_AF-A0A6M1PG04-F1
#
_entry.id   AF-A0A6M1PG04-F1
#
_cell.length_a   1.000
_cell.length_b   1.000
_cell.length_c   1.000
_cell.angle_alpha   90.00
_cell.angle_beta   90.00
_cell.angle_gamma   90.00
#
_symmetry.space_group_name_H-M   'P 1'
#
loop_
_entity.id
_entity.type
_entity.pdbx_description
1 polymer ?
#
loop_
_entity_poly.entity_id
_entity_poly.type
_entity_poly.pdbx_seq_one_letter_code
_entity_poly.pdbx_strand_id
1 'polypeptide(L)'
;MTTTSNYNLPLILDNSINDVKRDTNALANAVDSAIATTAGSIRNDIGVMGDLTTADKNSLVEAVNEVHTKATPHLGTTTNSGDSYSITTTESIAANRKFTIKFNAASSTVPTLKINSGTASAIKKANGNNAKLYASVYTLFWDGTNFTLLGEGGEYGTAGAADVLAGKTVGTDTGLVTGTIPSRANDQYSSSFYTNGSGDLVTGFPTGAYLNNSGFGAGIASATINDPDFIAANIRSDKNIFGLQGSIPVITSGSDPAQGVGQWPDGGLAVYPSEGYRKGGAGAGEIKVSVTQLQSAEPDLSAGNIRSGVTIYGVTGNVTPRQYAAGTVSPDAGTYNAGIREGSYQMNRISVTGLSFNPNIFRVRFKADGVWSTSVMCDIWGYGLGCFVTWWWNNEYWATEVVTGWAGGTDIQMSASLCRAMVGTGSITEITWEAWS
;
A
#
# COMPACT_ATOMS: atom_id res chain seq x y z
N MET A 1 111.53 26.61 49.13
CA MET A 1 111.37 25.69 47.99
C MET A 1 110.51 26.42 46.97
N THR A 2 110.99 26.60 45.74
CA THR A 2 110.19 27.24 44.69
C THR A 2 109.13 26.25 44.21
N THR A 3 107.95 26.74 43.83
CA THR A 3 106.81 25.91 43.44
C THR A 3 106.15 26.44 42.16
N THR A 4 105.32 25.61 41.52
CA THR A 4 104.44 26.04 40.43
C THR A 4 103.33 26.98 40.94
N SER A 5 102.67 27.73 40.04
CA SER A 5 101.76 28.82 40.41
C SER A 5 100.33 28.39 40.77
N ASN A 6 99.84 27.24 40.28
CA ASN A 6 98.44 26.85 40.47
C ASN A 6 98.26 25.88 41.65
N TYR A 7 99.05 24.82 41.73
CA TYR A 7 98.95 23.78 42.76
C TYR A 7 100.19 23.63 43.64
N ASN A 8 101.13 24.57 43.57
CA ASN A 8 102.34 24.61 44.39
C ASN A 8 103.18 23.31 44.28
N LEU A 9 103.29 22.71 43.10
CA LEU A 9 104.13 21.53 42.90
C LEU A 9 105.61 21.90 43.13
N PRO A 10 106.39 21.09 43.87
CA PRO A 10 107.79 21.39 44.17
C PRO A 10 108.66 21.51 42.91
N LEU A 11 109.51 22.53 42.86
CA LEU A 11 110.56 22.68 41.86
C LEU A 11 111.92 22.27 42.44
N ILE A 12 112.77 21.64 41.63
CA ILE A 12 114.09 21.20 42.06
C ILE A 12 115.03 22.42 42.15
N LEU A 13 115.67 22.57 43.31
CA LEU A 13 116.75 23.53 43.55
C LEU A 13 118.07 22.98 42.97
N ASP A 14 118.93 23.88 42.50
CA ASP A 14 120.14 23.60 41.70
C ASP A 14 120.81 22.24 41.96
N ASN A 15 120.85 21.40 40.91
CA ASN A 15 121.74 20.25 40.81
C ASN A 15 122.81 20.54 39.72
N SER A 16 123.94 19.84 39.77
CA SER A 16 125.07 20.06 38.85
C SER A 16 124.83 19.62 37.41
N ILE A 17 123.63 19.12 37.07
CA ILE A 17 123.25 18.64 35.73
C ILE A 17 122.06 19.48 35.23
N ASN A 18 122.37 20.61 34.61
CA ASN A 18 121.40 21.64 34.20
C ASN A 18 120.23 21.13 33.35
N ASP A 19 120.42 20.08 32.53
CA ASP A 19 119.37 19.53 31.66
C ASP A 19 118.25 18.83 32.47
N VAL A 20 118.59 18.01 33.45
CA VAL A 20 117.61 17.33 34.31
C VAL A 20 116.76 18.34 35.08
N LYS A 21 117.36 19.44 35.55
CA LYS A 21 116.67 20.54 36.22
C LYS A 21 115.64 21.21 35.30
N ARG A 22 116.07 21.63 34.11
CA ARG A 22 115.20 22.33 33.15
C ARG A 22 114.01 21.47 32.79
N ASP A 23 114.26 20.20 32.47
CA ASP A 23 113.23 19.30 31.97
C ASP A 23 112.25 18.92 33.08
N THR A 24 112.72 18.71 34.32
CA THR A 24 111.84 18.38 35.46
C THR A 24 110.98 19.57 35.90
N ASN A 25 111.54 20.78 35.96
CA ASN A 25 110.78 21.98 36.31
C ASN A 25 109.80 22.38 35.18
N ALA A 26 110.18 22.17 33.92
CA ALA A 26 109.29 22.35 32.77
C ALA A 26 108.12 21.37 32.81
N LEU A 27 108.39 20.09 33.12
CA LEU A 27 107.36 19.08 33.33
C LEU A 27 106.42 19.45 34.48
N ALA A 28 106.95 19.90 35.62
CA ALA A 28 106.14 20.34 36.76
C ALA A 28 105.18 21.47 36.38
N ASN A 29 105.64 22.50 35.67
CA ASN A 29 104.80 23.59 35.17
C ASN A 29 103.75 23.11 34.14
N ALA A 30 104.13 22.21 33.24
CA ALA A 30 103.22 21.65 32.23
C ALA A 30 102.10 20.82 32.89
N VAL A 31 102.44 19.99 33.86
CA VAL A 31 101.48 19.20 34.66
C VAL A 31 100.56 20.12 35.45
N ASP A 32 101.10 21.15 36.13
CA ASP A 32 100.34 22.14 36.89
C ASP A 32 99.29 22.86 36.02
N SER A 33 99.70 23.30 34.83
CA SER A 33 98.83 23.96 33.85
C SER A 33 97.75 23.01 33.27
N ALA A 34 98.12 21.76 32.95
CA ALA A 34 97.19 20.75 32.45
C ALA A 34 96.14 20.37 33.50
N ILE A 35 96.54 20.22 34.76
CA ILE A 35 95.62 19.97 35.89
C ILE A 35 94.70 21.18 36.09
N ALA A 36 95.24 22.41 36.08
CA ALA A 36 94.44 23.63 36.26
C ALA A 36 93.38 23.78 35.16
N THR A 37 93.76 23.49 33.92
CA THR A 37 92.87 23.50 32.76
C THR A 37 91.79 22.44 32.92
N THR A 38 92.17 21.19 33.23
CA THR A 38 91.23 20.07 33.40
C THR A 38 90.26 20.30 34.56
N ALA A 39 90.75 20.75 35.73
CA ALA A 39 89.91 21.09 36.88
C ALA A 39 89.03 22.32 36.62
N GLY A 40 89.51 23.28 35.83
CA GLY A 40 88.71 24.39 35.30
C GLY A 40 87.56 23.91 34.42
N SER A 41 87.84 23.04 33.45
CA SER A 41 86.83 22.42 32.58
C SER A 41 85.79 21.63 33.38
N ILE A 42 86.22 20.79 34.34
CA ILE A 42 85.31 20.04 35.22
C ILE A 42 84.39 20.99 36.01
N ARG A 43 84.92 22.12 36.52
CA ARG A 43 84.10 23.14 37.19
C ARG A 43 83.13 23.85 36.25
N ASN A 44 83.51 24.11 35.00
CA ASN A 44 82.62 24.73 34.01
C ASN A 44 81.49 23.77 33.60
N ASP A 45 81.79 22.47 33.45
CA ASP A 45 80.81 21.47 33.03
C ASP A 45 79.80 21.13 34.15
N ILE A 46 80.26 21.08 35.41
CA ILE A 46 79.45 20.66 36.56
C ILE A 46 78.87 21.87 37.33
N GLY A 47 79.54 23.02 37.30
CA GLY A 47 79.25 24.18 38.15
C GLY A 47 79.98 24.17 39.50
N VAL A 48 79.75 25.20 40.31
CA VAL A 48 80.28 25.31 41.68
C VAL A 48 79.19 24.93 42.68
N MET A 49 79.51 24.09 43.68
CA MET A 49 78.57 23.62 44.70
C MET A 49 77.82 24.77 45.42
N GLY A 50 78.48 25.92 45.58
CA GLY A 50 77.90 27.11 46.22
C GLY A 50 76.68 27.68 45.48
N ASP A 51 76.62 27.48 44.16
CA ASP A 51 75.55 28.00 43.30
C ASP A 51 74.29 27.13 43.34
N LEU A 52 74.38 25.90 43.86
CA LEU A 52 73.22 25.05 44.08
C LEU A 52 72.27 25.72 45.05
N THR A 53 70.96 25.63 44.80
CA THR A 53 69.92 26.18 45.67
C THR A 53 69.27 25.12 46.56
N THR A 54 69.78 23.88 46.52
CA THR A 54 69.37 22.75 47.38
C THR A 54 69.74 23.00 48.84
N ALA A 55 69.04 22.34 49.75
CA ALA A 55 69.36 22.39 51.18
C ALA A 55 70.59 21.51 51.49
N ASP A 56 70.68 20.32 50.89
CA ASP A 56 71.83 19.45 50.98
C ASP A 56 72.85 19.79 49.87
N LYS A 57 74.04 20.20 50.32
CA LYS A 57 75.17 20.62 49.47
C LYS A 57 76.48 19.92 49.84
N ASN A 58 76.44 18.84 50.64
CA ASN A 58 77.68 18.16 51.02
C ASN A 58 78.28 17.39 49.83
N SER A 59 77.45 17.02 48.85
CA SER A 59 77.90 16.55 47.53
C SER A 59 76.86 16.83 46.44
N LEU A 60 77.28 16.77 45.17
CA LEU A 60 76.37 16.84 44.02
C LEU A 60 75.36 15.70 44.02
N VAL A 61 75.77 14.53 44.50
CA VAL A 61 74.90 13.35 44.60
C VAL A 61 73.76 13.62 45.58
N GLU A 62 74.06 14.20 46.74
CA GLU A 62 73.05 14.57 47.72
C GLU A 62 72.11 15.65 47.19
N ALA A 63 72.64 16.69 46.54
CA ALA A 63 71.83 17.73 45.92
C ALA A 63 70.88 17.17 44.84
N VAL A 64 71.38 16.28 43.97
CA VAL A 64 70.57 15.61 42.93
C VAL A 64 69.51 14.71 43.56
N ASN A 65 69.86 13.96 44.60
CA ASN A 65 68.92 13.11 45.33
C ASN A 65 67.82 13.94 46.01
N GLU A 66 68.15 15.10 46.58
CA GLU A 66 67.16 16.03 47.12
C GLU A 66 66.20 16.52 46.03
N VAL A 67 66.70 16.98 44.89
CA VAL A 67 65.87 17.44 43.78
C VAL A 67 64.97 16.32 43.28
N HIS A 68 65.50 15.12 43.12
CA HIS A 68 64.75 13.95 42.65
C HIS A 68 63.60 13.61 43.62
N THR A 69 63.88 13.58 44.92
CA THR A 69 62.88 13.24 45.95
C THR A 69 61.83 14.33 46.16
N LYS A 70 62.19 15.61 45.98
CA LYS A 70 61.28 16.76 46.15
C LYS A 70 60.59 17.23 44.88
N ALA A 71 60.85 16.63 43.71
CA ALA A 71 60.24 17.04 42.46
C ALA A 71 58.70 16.90 42.45
N THR A 72 58.15 15.94 43.20
CA THR A 72 56.71 15.80 43.44
C THR A 72 56.50 15.20 44.83
N PRO A 73 56.53 16.03 45.89
CA PRO A 73 56.52 15.51 47.26
C PRO A 73 55.21 14.79 47.58
N HIS A 74 55.27 13.78 48.43
CA HIS A 74 54.10 13.15 49.02
C HIS A 74 53.84 13.72 50.41
N LEU A 75 52.67 14.32 50.64
CA LEU A 75 52.39 15.02 51.90
C LEU A 75 51.91 14.10 53.02
N GLY A 76 51.62 12.83 52.71
CA GLY A 76 51.07 11.87 53.66
C GLY A 76 49.55 11.74 53.57
N THR A 77 48.93 11.39 54.69
CA THR A 77 47.48 11.11 54.80
C THR A 77 46.77 12.20 55.58
N THR A 78 45.71 12.76 55.00
CA THR A 78 44.92 13.84 55.63
C THR A 78 44.21 13.38 56.91
N THR A 79 43.81 14.35 57.71
CA THR A 79 42.69 14.24 58.65
C THR A 79 41.57 15.15 58.17
N ASN A 80 40.32 14.93 58.57
CA ASN A 80 39.20 15.75 58.12
C ASN A 80 38.07 15.85 59.15
N SER A 81 37.28 16.91 59.01
CA SER A 81 35.96 17.06 59.60
C SER A 81 34.99 17.37 58.47
N GLY A 82 34.15 16.39 58.09
CA GLY A 82 33.38 16.48 56.85
C GLY A 82 34.29 16.59 55.63
N ASP A 83 34.01 17.53 54.73
CA ASP A 83 34.79 17.75 53.49
C ASP A 83 35.91 18.80 53.65
N SER A 84 36.22 19.18 54.89
CA SER A 84 37.37 20.01 55.24
C SER A 84 38.56 19.13 55.64
N TYR A 85 39.45 18.89 54.68
CA TYR A 85 40.65 18.09 54.86
C TYR A 85 41.81 18.96 55.33
N SER A 86 42.70 18.38 56.14
CA SER A 86 43.92 19.03 56.60
C SER A 86 45.09 18.06 56.70
N ILE A 87 46.29 18.58 56.51
CA ILE A 87 47.55 17.83 56.61
C ILE A 87 48.62 18.71 57.27
N THR A 88 49.44 18.13 58.13
CA THR A 88 50.66 18.75 58.65
C THR A 88 51.86 18.06 58.02
N THR A 89 52.73 18.83 57.36
CA THR A 89 53.89 18.33 56.61
C THR A 89 55.06 19.33 56.68
N THR A 90 56.29 18.83 56.64
CA THR A 90 57.51 19.64 56.54
C THR A 90 57.78 20.12 55.11
N GLU A 91 57.05 19.60 54.13
CA GLU A 91 57.21 19.96 52.73
C GLU A 91 56.69 21.38 52.45
N SER A 92 57.43 22.13 51.64
CA SER A 92 57.04 23.48 51.20
C SER A 92 56.32 23.41 49.86
N ILE A 93 55.05 23.83 49.85
CA ILE A 93 54.20 23.81 48.66
C ILE A 93 53.99 25.23 48.15
N ALA A 94 54.93 25.69 47.33
CA ALA A 94 54.80 26.96 46.62
C ALA A 94 53.73 26.90 45.53
N ALA A 95 53.18 28.05 45.13
CA ALA A 95 52.29 28.15 43.99
C ALA A 95 52.96 27.61 42.71
N ASN A 96 52.14 27.11 41.78
CA ASN A 96 52.53 26.48 40.53
C ASN A 96 53.33 25.17 40.70
N ARG A 97 53.00 24.38 41.72
CA ARG A 97 53.67 23.09 41.99
C ARG A 97 52.65 21.96 42.15
N LYS A 98 53.06 20.77 41.72
CA LYS A 98 52.32 19.53 41.96
C LYS A 98 52.85 18.80 43.17
N PHE A 99 51.96 18.09 43.85
CA PHE A 99 52.29 17.18 44.95
C PHE A 99 51.29 16.03 44.96
N THR A 100 51.61 14.98 45.71
CA THR A 100 50.67 13.89 45.97
C THR A 100 50.22 13.88 47.42
N ILE A 101 49.00 13.44 47.65
CA ILE A 101 48.42 13.37 49.00
C ILE A 101 47.40 12.24 49.05
N LYS A 102 47.32 11.56 50.20
CA LYS A 102 46.29 10.56 50.47
C LYS A 102 45.15 11.20 51.24
N PHE A 103 43.94 11.14 50.69
CA PHE A 103 42.74 11.52 51.40
C PHE A 103 42.24 10.33 52.23
N ASN A 104 41.92 10.58 53.49
CA ASN A 104 41.53 9.53 54.45
C ASN A 104 40.05 9.12 54.35
N ALA A 105 39.23 9.92 53.68
CA ALA A 105 37.81 9.68 53.47
C ALA A 105 37.37 10.22 52.09
N ALA A 106 36.23 9.73 51.58
CA ALA A 106 35.62 10.25 50.38
C ALA A 106 34.88 11.56 50.66
N SER A 107 34.80 12.46 49.67
CA SER A 107 34.07 13.71 49.80
C SER A 107 32.60 13.59 49.42
N SER A 108 31.72 14.29 50.15
CA SER A 108 30.27 14.31 49.92
C SER A 108 29.74 15.63 49.34
N THR A 109 30.46 16.72 49.62
CA THR A 109 30.17 18.09 49.21
C THR A 109 31.46 18.71 48.64
N VAL A 110 31.62 20.04 48.73
CA VAL A 110 32.79 20.76 48.18
C VAL A 110 34.03 20.48 49.00
N PRO A 111 35.03 19.76 48.49
CA PRO A 111 36.21 19.44 49.27
C PRO A 111 37.16 20.64 49.35
N THR A 112 37.72 20.86 50.54
CA THR A 112 38.77 21.84 50.80
C THR A 112 39.98 21.16 51.42
N LEU A 113 41.18 21.65 51.14
CA LEU A 113 42.42 21.19 51.76
C LEU A 113 43.11 22.35 52.46
N LYS A 114 43.51 22.13 53.71
CA LYS A 114 44.39 22.99 54.47
C LYS A 114 45.74 22.29 54.66
N ILE A 115 46.82 22.94 54.21
CA ILE A 115 48.18 22.45 54.42
C ILE A 115 48.81 23.28 55.55
N ASN A 116 49.33 22.61 56.57
CA ASN A 116 49.92 23.22 57.76
C ASN A 116 48.97 24.24 58.43
N SER A 117 49.50 25.38 58.88
CA SER A 117 48.73 26.48 59.46
C SER A 117 48.11 27.42 58.41
N GLY A 118 48.11 27.04 57.12
CA GLY A 118 47.57 27.85 56.04
C GLY A 118 46.04 27.99 56.04
N THR A 119 45.53 28.65 55.01
CA THR A 119 44.08 28.75 54.76
C THR A 119 43.58 27.49 54.05
N ALA A 120 42.35 27.07 54.36
CA ALA A 120 41.69 26.00 53.61
C ALA A 120 41.29 26.53 52.23
N SER A 121 41.76 25.87 51.17
CA SER A 121 41.42 26.21 49.77
C SER A 121 40.64 25.08 49.12
N ALA A 122 39.77 25.43 48.17
CA ALA A 122 38.94 24.45 47.47
C ALA A 122 39.78 23.55 46.57
N ILE A 123 39.33 22.30 46.40
CA ILE A 123 39.87 21.36 45.43
C ILE A 123 38.92 21.28 44.25
N LYS A 124 39.44 21.64 43.07
CA LYS A 124 38.70 21.83 41.83
C LYS A 124 39.21 20.86 40.77
N LYS A 125 38.38 20.60 39.76
CA LYS A 125 38.81 20.02 38.49
C LYS A 125 39.36 21.13 37.58
N ALA A 126 40.02 20.74 36.49
CA ALA A 126 40.54 21.69 35.51
C ALA A 126 39.46 22.59 34.88
N ASN A 127 38.19 22.16 34.85
CA ASN A 127 37.05 22.96 34.36
C ASN A 127 36.45 23.91 35.42
N GLY A 128 37.04 24.03 36.61
CA GLY A 128 36.59 24.93 37.68
C GLY A 128 35.49 24.36 38.60
N ASN A 129 34.89 23.22 38.24
CA ASN A 129 33.95 22.52 39.11
C ASN A 129 34.65 21.93 40.33
N ASN A 130 33.90 21.67 41.40
CA ASN A 130 34.44 21.01 42.60
C ASN A 130 34.86 19.58 42.26
N ALA A 131 36.02 19.15 42.75
CA ALA A 131 36.47 17.77 42.64
C ALA A 131 35.59 16.84 43.50
N LYS A 132 35.50 15.55 43.13
CA LYS A 132 34.90 14.52 43.97
C LYS A 132 35.98 13.54 44.40
N LEU A 133 36.30 13.53 45.69
CA LEU A 133 37.37 12.69 46.21
C LEU A 133 36.84 11.36 46.73
N TYR A 134 37.64 10.33 46.57
CA TYR A 134 37.51 9.04 47.25
C TYR A 134 38.65 8.89 48.26
N ALA A 135 38.58 7.90 49.17
CA ALA A 135 39.66 7.62 50.11
C ALA A 135 40.87 6.98 49.39
N SER A 136 41.63 7.81 48.67
CA SER A 136 42.69 7.39 47.75
C SER A 136 43.84 8.41 47.69
N VAL A 137 44.88 8.09 46.92
CA VAL A 137 46.00 8.98 46.62
C VAL A 137 45.70 9.76 45.36
N TYR A 138 45.90 11.07 45.42
CA TYR A 138 45.70 11.97 44.29
C TYR A 138 46.92 12.84 44.04
N THR A 139 47.06 13.31 42.80
CA THR A 139 47.99 14.37 42.44
C THR A 139 47.22 15.68 42.33
N LEU A 140 47.63 16.67 43.11
CA LEU A 140 47.06 18.01 43.07
C LEU A 140 48.09 19.00 42.55
N PHE A 141 47.63 20.03 41.83
CA PHE A 141 48.42 21.18 41.44
C PHE A 141 47.94 22.41 42.23
N TRP A 142 48.84 23.04 42.97
CA TRP A 142 48.52 24.28 43.69
C TRP A 142 48.78 25.48 42.78
N ASP A 143 47.76 26.25 42.44
CA ASP A 143 47.90 27.45 41.58
C ASP A 143 48.12 28.75 42.37
N GLY A 144 48.10 28.68 43.71
CA GLY A 144 48.18 29.84 44.61
C GLY A 144 46.84 30.31 45.17
N THR A 145 45.72 29.81 44.64
CA THR A 145 44.35 30.12 45.07
C THR A 145 43.57 28.84 45.38
N ASN A 146 43.54 27.88 44.46
CA ASN A 146 42.84 26.61 44.56
C ASN A 146 43.78 25.42 44.26
N PHE A 147 43.40 24.25 44.74
CA PHE A 147 44.03 23.01 44.32
C PHE A 147 43.31 22.48 43.08
N THR A 148 44.04 22.17 42.01
CA THR A 148 43.49 21.49 40.83
C THR A 148 43.83 20.01 40.88
N LEU A 149 42.81 19.16 40.87
CA LEU A 149 42.95 17.72 40.81
C LEU A 149 43.36 17.28 39.39
N LEU A 150 44.44 16.49 39.32
CA LEU A 150 44.97 15.95 38.07
C LEU A 150 44.60 14.47 37.92
N GLY A 151 44.27 14.05 36.70
CA GLY A 151 44.15 12.64 36.34
C GLY A 151 42.78 11.98 36.55
N GLU A 152 41.71 12.73 36.81
CA GLU A 152 40.35 12.17 36.96
C GLU A 152 39.72 11.67 35.64
N GLY A 153 40.32 11.95 34.48
CA GLY A 153 39.67 11.71 33.19
C GLY A 153 38.60 12.77 32.89
N GLY A 154 37.91 12.61 31.76
CA GLY A 154 36.81 13.48 31.35
C GLY A 154 35.49 13.15 32.06
N GLU A 155 34.51 14.02 31.93
CA GLU A 155 33.14 13.75 32.41
C GLU A 155 32.47 12.72 31.50
N TYR A 156 31.82 11.72 32.10
CA TYR A 156 30.92 10.81 31.39
C TYR A 156 29.52 11.43 31.33
N GLY A 157 28.81 11.23 30.21
CA GLY A 157 27.42 11.65 30.04
C GLY A 157 26.43 10.75 30.78
N THR A 158 25.13 10.95 30.56
CA THR A 158 24.05 10.17 31.19
C THR A 158 23.62 8.92 30.41
N ALA A 159 24.28 8.61 29.28
CA ALA A 159 23.91 7.48 28.44
C ALA A 159 24.16 6.14 29.17
N GLY A 160 23.11 5.32 29.30
CA GLY A 160 23.18 3.97 29.85
C GLY A 160 23.17 2.89 28.77
N ALA A 161 23.10 1.62 29.19
CA ALA A 161 23.03 0.48 28.27
C ALA A 161 21.85 0.57 27.29
N ALA A 162 20.70 1.06 27.77
CA ALA A 162 19.48 1.23 26.98
C ALA A 162 19.56 2.35 25.93
N ASP A 163 20.59 3.21 25.98
CA ASP A 163 20.81 4.31 25.04
C ASP A 163 21.87 3.98 23.98
N VAL A 164 22.46 2.77 24.05
CA VAL A 164 23.59 2.37 23.22
C VAL A 164 23.23 1.14 22.39
N LEU A 165 23.66 1.13 21.13
CA LEU A 165 23.46 0.01 20.20
C LEU A 165 24.10 -1.28 20.74
N ALA A 166 23.39 -2.40 20.64
CA ALA A 166 23.90 -3.71 20.99
C ALA A 166 25.23 -4.00 20.27
N GLY A 167 26.21 -4.52 21.02
CA GLY A 167 27.58 -4.74 20.53
C GLY A 167 28.46 -3.49 20.47
N LYS A 168 27.94 -2.30 20.81
CA LYS A 168 28.73 -1.09 21.09
C LYS A 168 28.86 -0.87 22.59
N THR A 169 29.84 -0.07 23.00
CA THR A 169 30.10 0.25 24.41
C THR A 169 30.21 1.75 24.61
N VAL A 170 29.81 2.23 25.79
CA VAL A 170 30.03 3.61 26.26
C VAL A 170 30.79 3.59 27.59
N GLY A 171 31.62 4.61 27.84
CA GLY A 171 32.29 4.77 29.14
C GLY A 171 31.35 5.42 30.16
N THR A 172 31.44 4.95 31.42
CA THR A 172 30.71 5.48 32.58
C THR A 172 31.66 5.54 33.79
N ASP A 173 31.21 6.17 34.89
CA ASP A 173 31.95 6.18 36.16
C ASP A 173 32.23 4.77 36.73
N THR A 174 31.46 3.76 36.28
CA THR A 174 31.62 2.35 36.69
C THR A 174 32.41 1.51 35.70
N GLY A 175 32.90 2.11 34.61
CA GLY A 175 33.60 1.43 33.52
C GLY A 175 32.79 1.39 32.23
N LEU A 176 33.19 0.50 31.31
CA LEU A 176 32.51 0.31 30.03
C LEU A 176 31.19 -0.43 30.21
N VAL A 177 30.12 0.12 29.63
CA VAL A 177 28.79 -0.49 29.59
C VAL A 177 28.48 -0.89 28.15
N THR A 178 28.07 -2.14 27.93
CA THR A 178 27.62 -2.63 26.62
C THR A 178 26.18 -2.22 26.35
N GLY A 179 25.90 -1.75 25.15
CA GLY A 179 24.57 -1.36 24.73
C GLY A 179 23.59 -2.52 24.60
N THR A 180 22.31 -2.23 24.76
CA THR A 180 21.21 -3.20 24.68
C THR A 180 20.19 -2.87 23.59
N ILE A 181 20.30 -1.74 22.89
CA ILE A 181 19.39 -1.40 21.78
C ILE A 181 19.57 -2.44 20.67
N PRO A 182 18.55 -3.25 20.32
CA PRO A 182 18.67 -4.23 19.26
C PRO A 182 18.88 -3.54 17.91
N SER A 183 19.82 -4.05 17.10
CA SER A 183 19.90 -3.70 15.69
C SER A 183 18.81 -4.46 14.93
N ARG A 184 17.88 -3.74 14.31
CA ARG A 184 16.84 -4.29 13.44
C ARG A 184 17.03 -3.86 11.99
N ALA A 185 18.28 -3.68 11.57
CA ALA A 185 18.61 -3.38 10.19
C ALA A 185 18.01 -4.45 9.26
N ASN A 186 17.29 -4.02 8.23
CA ASN A 186 16.52 -4.86 7.30
C ASN A 186 15.33 -5.64 7.90
N ASP A 187 14.90 -5.37 9.13
CA ASP A 187 13.67 -5.94 9.67
C ASP A 187 12.46 -5.27 9.00
N GLN A 188 11.62 -6.06 8.31
CA GLN A 188 10.43 -5.59 7.59
C GLN A 188 9.13 -5.94 8.33
N TYR A 189 9.20 -6.48 9.54
CA TYR A 189 8.02 -6.86 10.32
C TYR A 189 7.30 -5.62 10.86
N SER A 190 6.07 -5.42 10.41
CA SER A 190 5.12 -4.48 11.04
C SER A 190 4.69 -5.05 12.39
N SER A 191 4.78 -4.24 13.47
CA SER A 191 4.31 -4.64 14.79
C SER A 191 2.78 -4.51 14.94
N SER A 192 2.16 -3.67 14.12
CA SER A 192 0.71 -3.44 14.11
C SER A 192 0.26 -2.84 12.78
N PHE A 193 -0.85 -3.33 12.26
CA PHE A 193 -1.50 -2.81 11.07
C PHE A 193 -2.97 -2.52 11.38
N TYR A 194 -3.40 -1.30 11.15
CA TYR A 194 -4.80 -0.90 11.34
C TYR A 194 -5.13 0.31 10.46
N THR A 195 -6.43 0.49 10.21
CA THR A 195 -6.96 1.73 9.67
C THR A 195 -7.48 2.57 10.83
N ASN A 196 -7.26 3.88 10.81
CA ASN A 196 -7.78 4.77 11.86
C ASN A 196 -9.25 5.16 11.67
N GLY A 197 -9.92 4.62 10.64
CA GLY A 197 -11.28 4.99 10.26
C GLY A 197 -11.41 6.35 9.55
N SER A 198 -10.33 7.13 9.41
CA SER A 198 -10.27 8.40 8.68
C SER A 198 -9.71 8.27 7.26
N GLY A 199 -9.45 7.05 6.82
CA GLY A 199 -8.85 6.76 5.52
C GLY A 199 -7.33 6.58 5.54
N ASP A 200 -6.70 6.71 6.71
CA ASP A 200 -5.26 6.47 6.84
C ASP A 200 -4.98 4.99 7.11
N LEU A 201 -3.96 4.49 6.41
CA LEU A 201 -3.35 3.19 6.65
C LEU A 201 -2.14 3.38 7.57
N VAL A 202 -2.17 2.78 8.76
CA VAL A 202 -1.12 2.98 9.76
C VAL A 202 -0.30 1.70 9.93
N THR A 203 1.03 1.84 9.87
CA THR A 203 2.00 0.76 10.07
C THR A 203 2.87 1.09 11.28
N GLY A 204 2.86 0.25 12.30
CA GLY A 204 3.69 0.43 13.50
C GLY A 204 5.08 -0.15 13.33
N PHE A 205 6.10 0.57 13.79
CA PHE A 205 7.45 0.05 13.99
C PHE A 205 7.70 -0.23 15.48
N PRO A 206 8.50 -1.25 15.86
CA PRO A 206 8.88 -1.47 17.24
C PRO A 206 9.61 -0.24 17.84
N THR A 207 9.18 0.21 19.03
CA THR A 207 9.85 1.28 19.78
C THR A 207 11.26 0.83 20.21
N GLY A 208 12.25 1.72 20.10
CA GLY A 208 13.64 1.43 20.51
C GLY A 208 14.47 0.66 19.47
N ALA A 209 14.13 0.74 18.18
CA ALA A 209 14.91 0.14 17.10
C ALA A 209 15.88 1.15 16.47
N TYR A 210 17.14 0.75 16.24
CA TYR A 210 18.10 1.52 15.44
C TYR A 210 17.98 1.14 13.97
N LEU A 211 17.55 2.10 13.14
CA LEU A 211 17.29 1.94 11.72
C LEU A 211 18.42 2.60 10.93
N ASN A 212 19.45 1.85 10.55
CA ASN A 212 20.57 2.39 9.76
C ASN A 212 20.49 2.05 8.27
N ASN A 213 19.71 1.04 7.89
CA ASN A 213 19.47 0.62 6.51
C ASN A 213 18.25 -0.32 6.44
N SER A 214 17.26 -0.01 5.60
CA SER A 214 16.08 -0.89 5.36
C SER A 214 16.16 -1.69 4.06
N GLY A 215 17.26 -1.59 3.30
CA GLY A 215 17.35 -2.17 1.97
C GLY A 215 16.59 -1.39 0.87
N PHE A 216 15.89 -0.30 1.21
CA PHE A 216 15.24 0.62 0.26
C PHE A 216 16.00 1.95 0.07
N GLY A 217 17.23 2.04 0.60
CA GLY A 217 18.04 3.26 0.64
C GLY A 217 18.47 3.60 2.07
N ALA A 218 19.59 4.31 2.21
CA ALA A 218 20.11 4.69 3.52
C ALA A 218 19.09 5.59 4.27
N GLY A 219 18.75 5.20 5.50
CA GLY A 219 17.97 6.04 6.44
C GLY A 219 16.44 5.98 6.36
N ILE A 220 15.85 5.11 5.54
CA ILE A 220 14.39 4.93 5.51
C ILE A 220 14.04 3.67 6.30
N ALA A 221 12.99 3.66 7.13
CA ALA A 221 12.41 2.44 7.68
C ALA A 221 11.31 1.94 6.74
N SER A 222 11.26 0.64 6.45
CA SER A 222 10.20 0.05 5.63
C SER A 222 9.53 -1.12 6.33
N ALA A 223 8.23 -1.27 6.11
CA ALA A 223 7.46 -2.43 6.51
C ALA A 223 6.80 -2.99 5.24
N THR A 224 6.81 -4.32 5.09
CA THR A 224 6.12 -4.98 3.99
C THR A 224 4.81 -5.54 4.50
N ILE A 225 3.71 -5.13 3.86
CA ILE A 225 2.38 -5.65 4.14
C ILE A 225 1.99 -6.53 2.97
N ASN A 226 1.66 -7.78 3.27
CA ASN A 226 1.10 -8.71 2.31
C ASN A 226 -0.39 -8.89 2.65
N ASP A 227 -1.24 -8.25 1.86
CA ASP A 227 -2.68 -8.48 1.87
C ASP A 227 -3.03 -9.18 0.55
N PRO A 228 -3.48 -10.45 0.58
CA PRO A 228 -3.87 -11.18 -0.63
C PRO A 228 -4.97 -10.48 -1.44
N ASP A 229 -5.78 -9.63 -0.80
CA ASP A 229 -6.85 -8.89 -1.46
C ASP A 229 -6.37 -7.55 -2.05
N PHE A 230 -5.14 -7.11 -1.77
CA PHE A 230 -4.53 -5.93 -2.40
C PHE A 230 -3.98 -6.25 -3.80
N ILE A 231 -4.89 -6.63 -4.69
CA ILE A 231 -4.63 -6.95 -6.10
C ILE A 231 -5.48 -6.06 -7.01
N ALA A 232 -5.02 -5.82 -8.24
CA ALA A 232 -5.72 -4.97 -9.20
C ALA A 232 -7.17 -5.41 -9.45
N ALA A 233 -7.43 -6.73 -9.44
CA ALA A 233 -8.74 -7.33 -9.64
C ALA A 233 -9.77 -7.00 -8.55
N ASN A 234 -9.35 -6.46 -7.40
CA ASN A 234 -10.23 -6.02 -6.31
C ASN A 234 -10.44 -4.50 -6.28
N ILE A 235 -9.83 -3.75 -7.22
CA ILE A 235 -9.86 -2.29 -7.26
C ILE A 235 -10.50 -1.84 -8.56
N ARG A 236 -11.39 -0.83 -8.51
CA ARG A 236 -12.00 -0.21 -9.70
C ARG A 236 -10.95 0.34 -10.66
N SER A 237 -11.18 0.17 -11.96
CA SER A 237 -10.28 0.59 -13.03
C SER A 237 -10.10 2.10 -13.15
N ASP A 238 -10.95 2.89 -12.49
CA ASP A 238 -10.83 4.34 -12.37
C ASP A 238 -10.20 4.80 -11.04
N LYS A 239 -9.68 3.87 -10.23
CA LYS A 239 -9.02 4.14 -8.96
C LYS A 239 -7.58 3.64 -8.98
N ASN A 240 -6.69 4.45 -8.42
CA ASN A 240 -5.33 4.08 -8.07
C ASN A 240 -5.23 4.08 -6.55
N ILE A 241 -4.78 2.97 -5.95
CA ILE A 241 -4.57 2.85 -4.51
C ILE A 241 -3.10 2.49 -4.30
N PHE A 242 -2.34 3.38 -3.67
CA PHE A 242 -0.89 3.21 -3.40
C PHE A 242 -0.05 2.83 -4.63
N GLY A 243 -0.38 3.38 -5.81
CA GLY A 243 0.32 3.07 -7.07
C GLY A 243 -0.19 1.83 -7.80
N LEU A 244 -1.02 1.01 -7.15
CA LEU A 244 -1.69 -0.12 -7.81
C LEU A 244 -2.94 0.38 -8.55
N GLN A 245 -2.88 0.35 -9.87
CA GLN A 245 -4.02 0.67 -10.73
C GLN A 245 -5.03 -0.47 -10.70
N GLY A 246 -6.30 -0.16 -10.40
CA GLY A 246 -7.35 -1.17 -10.41
C GLY A 246 -7.67 -1.69 -11.81
N SER A 247 -8.30 -2.86 -11.88
CA SER A 247 -8.72 -3.51 -13.12
C SER A 247 -10.19 -3.90 -13.16
N ILE A 248 -10.98 -3.70 -12.09
CA ILE A 248 -12.43 -3.94 -12.15
C ILE A 248 -13.04 -2.92 -13.12
N PRO A 249 -13.64 -3.36 -14.24
CA PRO A 249 -14.20 -2.45 -15.22
C PRO A 249 -15.22 -1.50 -14.59
N VAL A 250 -15.09 -0.21 -14.91
CA VAL A 250 -16.08 0.79 -14.55
C VAL A 250 -16.95 1.07 -15.75
N ILE A 251 -18.23 0.77 -15.64
CA ILE A 251 -19.24 1.13 -16.63
C ILE A 251 -19.43 2.65 -16.52
N THR A 252 -18.69 3.40 -17.33
CA THR A 252 -18.91 4.85 -17.50
C THR A 252 -20.09 5.08 -18.44
N SER A 253 -20.88 6.10 -18.13
CA SER A 253 -22.20 6.38 -18.71
C SER A 253 -22.34 6.10 -20.21
N GLY A 254 -23.29 5.23 -20.57
CA GLY A 254 -23.76 5.13 -21.96
C GLY A 254 -24.53 3.86 -22.27
N SER A 255 -24.00 2.69 -21.90
CA SER A 255 -24.66 1.38 -22.01
C SER A 255 -23.69 0.33 -21.48
N ASP A 256 -24.16 -0.62 -20.67
CA ASP A 256 -23.45 -1.89 -20.44
C ASP A 256 -24.13 -2.94 -21.32
N PRO A 257 -23.59 -3.25 -22.51
CA PRO A 257 -24.22 -4.21 -23.40
C PRO A 257 -24.24 -5.58 -22.73
N ALA A 258 -25.40 -6.23 -22.78
CA ALA A 258 -25.51 -7.60 -22.32
C ALA A 258 -24.54 -8.50 -23.09
N GLN A 259 -23.74 -9.30 -22.38
CA GLN A 259 -22.89 -10.34 -22.96
C GLN A 259 -23.73 -11.47 -23.57
N GLY A 260 -24.98 -11.59 -23.12
CA GLY A 260 -25.97 -12.44 -23.74
C GLY A 260 -27.32 -12.35 -23.02
N VAL A 261 -28.27 -13.13 -23.51
CA VAL A 261 -29.61 -13.24 -22.93
C VAL A 261 -30.04 -14.69 -22.84
N GLY A 262 -30.99 -14.96 -21.95
CA GLY A 262 -31.66 -16.25 -21.80
C GLY A 262 -33.10 -16.08 -21.34
N GLN A 263 -33.78 -17.19 -21.11
CA GLN A 263 -35.15 -17.17 -20.61
C GLN A 263 -35.25 -18.03 -19.34
N TRP A 264 -35.88 -17.49 -18.31
CA TRP A 264 -36.21 -18.21 -17.09
C TRP A 264 -37.42 -19.15 -17.33
N PRO A 265 -37.59 -20.22 -16.52
CA PRO A 265 -38.72 -21.14 -16.67
C PRO A 265 -40.10 -20.48 -16.56
N ASP A 266 -40.20 -19.34 -15.87
CA ASP A 266 -41.43 -18.54 -15.75
C ASP A 266 -41.65 -17.57 -16.91
N GLY A 267 -40.78 -17.60 -17.92
CA GLY A 267 -40.86 -16.76 -19.12
C GLY A 267 -40.09 -15.44 -19.05
N GLY A 268 -39.58 -15.05 -17.87
CA GLY A 268 -38.80 -13.82 -17.70
C GLY A 268 -37.49 -13.83 -18.50
N LEU A 269 -37.02 -12.66 -18.91
CA LEU A 269 -35.75 -12.51 -19.63
C LEU A 269 -34.59 -12.49 -18.64
N ALA A 270 -33.60 -13.35 -18.87
CA ALA A 270 -32.30 -13.30 -18.20
C ALA A 270 -31.35 -12.44 -19.02
N VAL A 271 -30.73 -11.44 -18.41
CA VAL A 271 -29.71 -10.58 -19.03
C VAL A 271 -28.37 -10.85 -18.35
N TYR A 272 -27.37 -11.21 -19.12
CA TYR A 272 -26.02 -11.52 -18.63
C TYR A 272 -25.14 -10.27 -18.75
N PRO A 273 -24.84 -9.55 -17.64
CA PRO A 273 -23.94 -8.40 -17.69
C PRO A 273 -22.48 -8.84 -17.84
N SER A 274 -21.63 -7.86 -18.18
CA SER A 274 -20.18 -8.02 -18.15
C SER A 274 -19.69 -8.34 -16.73
N GLU A 275 -18.63 -9.14 -16.60
CA GLU A 275 -18.03 -9.43 -15.30
C GLU A 275 -17.35 -8.16 -14.73
N GLY A 276 -17.57 -7.90 -13.44
CA GLY A 276 -17.07 -6.69 -12.77
C GLY A 276 -17.67 -6.55 -11.38
N TYR A 277 -18.71 -5.72 -11.22
CA TYR A 277 -19.45 -5.57 -9.95
C TYR A 277 -20.26 -6.81 -9.55
N ARG A 278 -20.53 -7.70 -10.50
CA ARG A 278 -21.20 -8.99 -10.32
C ARG A 278 -20.36 -10.05 -11.01
N LYS A 279 -20.48 -11.29 -10.54
CA LYS A 279 -19.91 -12.45 -11.22
C LYS A 279 -20.72 -12.60 -12.52
N GLY A 280 -20.12 -12.27 -13.66
CA GLY A 280 -20.80 -12.21 -14.94
C GLY A 280 -21.23 -13.59 -15.44
N GLY A 281 -22.08 -13.64 -16.46
CA GLY A 281 -22.46 -14.89 -17.13
C GLY A 281 -23.64 -15.66 -16.50
N ALA A 282 -23.99 -16.79 -17.12
CA ALA A 282 -25.11 -17.63 -16.72
C ALA A 282 -24.84 -18.35 -15.39
N GLY A 283 -25.82 -18.34 -14.49
CA GLY A 283 -25.82 -18.92 -13.15
C GLY A 283 -25.09 -18.10 -12.07
N ALA A 284 -24.62 -16.88 -12.38
CA ALA A 284 -23.62 -16.20 -11.58
C ALA A 284 -23.93 -14.75 -11.19
N GLY A 285 -25.05 -14.16 -11.61
CA GLY A 285 -25.29 -12.73 -11.32
C GLY A 285 -26.19 -12.05 -12.33
N GLU A 286 -27.10 -12.81 -12.94
CA GLU A 286 -27.98 -12.32 -13.98
C GLU A 286 -28.95 -11.25 -13.49
N ILE A 287 -29.32 -10.37 -14.40
CA ILE A 287 -30.43 -9.45 -14.19
C ILE A 287 -31.68 -10.15 -14.73
N LYS A 288 -32.64 -10.40 -13.84
CA LYS A 288 -33.96 -10.92 -14.24
C LYS A 288 -34.90 -9.77 -14.57
N VAL A 289 -35.39 -9.74 -15.80
CA VAL A 289 -36.53 -8.91 -16.21
C VAL A 289 -37.78 -9.79 -16.18
N SER A 290 -38.63 -9.57 -15.19
CA SER A 290 -39.87 -10.33 -15.02
C SER A 290 -40.84 -10.14 -16.19
N VAL A 291 -41.75 -11.10 -16.39
CA VAL A 291 -42.80 -10.98 -17.42
C VAL A 291 -43.61 -9.69 -17.24
N THR A 292 -43.92 -9.30 -16.00
CA THR A 292 -44.60 -8.03 -15.70
C THR A 292 -43.81 -6.79 -16.16
N GLN A 293 -42.49 -6.78 -15.97
CA GLN A 293 -41.65 -5.69 -16.46
C GLN A 293 -41.59 -5.68 -17.99
N LEU A 294 -41.53 -6.85 -18.64
CA LEU A 294 -41.60 -6.95 -20.10
C LEU A 294 -42.93 -6.40 -20.63
N GLN A 295 -44.06 -6.75 -20.00
CA GLN A 295 -45.40 -6.26 -20.37
C GLN A 295 -45.59 -4.76 -20.08
N SER A 296 -44.91 -4.24 -19.06
CA SER A 296 -44.92 -2.80 -18.77
C SER A 296 -44.16 -2.01 -19.83
N ALA A 297 -43.08 -2.58 -20.39
CA ALA A 297 -42.29 -1.97 -21.45
C ALA A 297 -42.92 -2.16 -22.83
N GLU A 298 -43.56 -3.30 -23.07
CA GLU A 298 -44.27 -3.65 -24.31
C GLU A 298 -45.71 -4.09 -24.00
N PRO A 299 -46.67 -3.15 -23.98
CA PRO A 299 -48.07 -3.45 -23.69
C PRO A 299 -48.70 -4.45 -24.68
N ASP A 300 -48.18 -4.53 -25.91
CA ASP A 300 -48.69 -5.48 -26.89
C ASP A 300 -48.27 -6.94 -26.60
N LEU A 301 -47.37 -7.17 -25.65
CA LEU A 301 -47.06 -8.50 -25.09
C LEU A 301 -48.19 -8.99 -24.18
N SER A 302 -49.39 -9.08 -24.73
CA SER A 302 -50.60 -9.55 -24.06
C SER A 302 -51.12 -10.81 -24.73
N ALA A 303 -51.80 -11.67 -23.96
CA ALA A 303 -52.36 -12.92 -24.48
C ALA A 303 -53.31 -12.67 -25.68
N GLY A 304 -54.06 -11.55 -25.62
CA GLY A 304 -55.01 -11.10 -26.65
C GLY A 304 -54.39 -10.70 -27.99
N ASN A 305 -53.06 -10.57 -28.06
CA ASN A 305 -52.32 -10.23 -29.28
C ASN A 305 -51.49 -11.41 -29.82
N ILE A 306 -51.43 -12.52 -29.09
CA ILE A 306 -50.61 -13.69 -29.44
C ILE A 306 -51.53 -14.82 -29.90
N ARG A 307 -51.13 -15.49 -30.99
CA ARG A 307 -51.87 -16.64 -31.53
C ARG A 307 -52.02 -17.75 -30.49
N SER A 308 -53.22 -18.32 -30.40
CA SER A 308 -53.51 -19.48 -29.57
C SER A 308 -52.53 -20.63 -29.84
N GLY A 309 -51.95 -21.17 -28.77
CA GLY A 309 -50.91 -22.20 -28.82
C GLY A 309 -49.48 -21.67 -29.01
N VAL A 310 -49.28 -20.35 -29.17
CA VAL A 310 -47.96 -19.71 -29.17
C VAL A 310 -47.70 -19.08 -27.80
N THR A 311 -46.49 -19.23 -27.28
CA THR A 311 -46.03 -18.57 -26.05
C THR A 311 -44.88 -17.65 -26.37
N ILE A 312 -44.95 -16.39 -25.94
CA ILE A 312 -43.88 -15.41 -26.08
C ILE A 312 -43.56 -14.88 -24.68
N TYR A 313 -42.32 -15.06 -24.22
CA TYR A 313 -41.89 -14.67 -22.87
C TYR A 313 -42.81 -15.13 -21.73
N GLY A 314 -43.35 -16.35 -21.81
CA GLY A 314 -44.27 -16.92 -20.81
C GLY A 314 -45.73 -16.48 -20.98
N VAL A 315 -46.03 -15.51 -21.84
CA VAL A 315 -47.39 -15.10 -22.16
C VAL A 315 -47.95 -16.04 -23.22
N THR A 316 -48.93 -16.87 -22.84
CA THR A 316 -49.62 -17.78 -23.76
C THR A 316 -50.73 -17.04 -24.50
N GLY A 317 -50.70 -17.11 -25.83
CA GLY A 317 -51.70 -16.48 -26.68
C GLY A 317 -53.07 -17.12 -26.60
N ASN A 318 -54.10 -16.33 -26.85
CA ASN A 318 -55.48 -16.78 -26.96
C ASN A 318 -56.18 -16.32 -28.27
N VAL A 319 -55.44 -15.71 -29.20
CA VAL A 319 -55.99 -15.32 -30.51
C VAL A 319 -56.19 -16.55 -31.38
N THR A 320 -57.43 -16.92 -31.63
CA THR A 320 -57.75 -17.93 -32.65
C THR A 320 -57.56 -17.30 -34.04
N PRO A 321 -56.68 -17.83 -34.89
CA PRO A 321 -56.58 -17.37 -36.28
C PRO A 321 -57.91 -17.53 -36.97
N ARG A 322 -58.21 -16.62 -37.92
CA ARG A 322 -59.33 -16.82 -38.84
C ARG A 322 -59.13 -18.15 -39.56
N GLN A 323 -60.12 -19.04 -39.47
CA GLN A 323 -60.06 -20.35 -40.12
C GLN A 323 -60.40 -20.16 -41.60
N TYR A 324 -59.79 -20.95 -42.48
CA TYR A 324 -59.96 -20.86 -43.93
C TYR A 324 -60.07 -22.25 -44.54
N ALA A 325 -61.00 -22.43 -45.47
CA ALA A 325 -61.14 -23.63 -46.28
C ALA A 325 -61.51 -23.25 -47.72
N ALA A 326 -61.10 -24.06 -48.69
CA ALA A 326 -61.43 -23.87 -50.10
C ALA A 326 -61.58 -25.21 -50.80
N GLY A 327 -62.33 -25.23 -51.90
CA GLY A 327 -62.50 -26.44 -52.70
C GLY A 327 -63.11 -26.16 -54.07
N THR A 328 -63.25 -27.23 -54.84
CA THR A 328 -63.96 -27.22 -56.13
C THR A 328 -65.15 -28.18 -56.07
N VAL A 329 -66.18 -27.89 -56.86
CA VAL A 329 -67.33 -28.80 -57.06
C VAL A 329 -67.39 -29.09 -58.55
N SER A 330 -67.32 -30.37 -58.92
CA SER A 330 -67.52 -30.79 -60.30
C SER A 330 -68.99 -30.53 -60.66
N PRO A 331 -69.30 -29.78 -61.73
CA PRO A 331 -70.66 -29.72 -62.23
C PRO A 331 -70.99 -31.11 -62.77
N ASP A 332 -71.67 -31.94 -61.99
CA ASP A 332 -72.12 -33.26 -62.45
C ASP A 332 -72.83 -33.11 -63.80
N ALA A 333 -72.55 -34.04 -64.72
CA ALA A 333 -72.92 -34.05 -66.13
C ALA A 333 -74.44 -34.15 -66.41
N GLY A 334 -75.29 -33.78 -65.45
CA GLY A 334 -76.70 -33.51 -65.67
C GLY A 334 -76.86 -32.09 -66.21
N THR A 335 -77.40 -31.95 -67.41
CA THR A 335 -77.79 -30.67 -68.01
C THR A 335 -78.61 -29.85 -67.01
N TYR A 336 -78.01 -28.78 -66.47
CA TYR A 336 -78.66 -27.84 -65.56
C TYR A 336 -79.66 -26.98 -66.33
N ASN A 337 -80.85 -27.52 -66.61
CA ASN A 337 -81.91 -26.78 -67.28
C ASN A 337 -82.62 -25.86 -66.28
N ALA A 338 -82.32 -24.56 -66.33
CA ALA A 338 -83.14 -23.52 -65.71
C ALA A 338 -84.41 -23.29 -66.56
N GLY A 339 -85.30 -24.27 -66.58
CA GLY A 339 -86.62 -24.12 -67.18
C GLY A 339 -87.57 -23.50 -66.17
N ILE A 340 -88.07 -22.29 -66.44
CA ILE A 340 -89.22 -21.73 -65.72
C ILE A 340 -90.43 -22.59 -66.09
N ARG A 341 -90.82 -23.54 -65.23
CA ARG A 341 -92.18 -24.12 -65.24
C ARG A 341 -92.97 -23.42 -64.15
N GLU A 342 -94.10 -22.84 -64.55
CA GLU A 342 -95.02 -22.09 -63.69
C GLU A 342 -95.20 -22.76 -62.32
N GLY A 343 -94.75 -22.06 -61.26
CA GLY A 343 -95.11 -22.38 -59.87
C GLY A 343 -94.06 -23.03 -58.96
N SER A 344 -92.87 -23.43 -59.44
CA SER A 344 -91.85 -24.04 -58.56
C SER A 344 -90.41 -23.68 -58.95
N TYR A 345 -89.70 -22.92 -58.12
CA TYR A 345 -88.28 -22.63 -58.30
C TYR A 345 -87.45 -23.86 -57.92
N GLN A 346 -86.90 -24.59 -58.90
CA GLN A 346 -85.87 -25.59 -58.63
C GLN A 346 -84.53 -24.86 -58.44
N MET A 347 -84.11 -24.72 -57.18
CA MET A 347 -82.85 -24.08 -56.84
C MET A 347 -81.74 -25.12 -56.83
N ASN A 348 -80.75 -24.95 -57.70
CA ASN A 348 -79.55 -25.78 -57.63
C ASN A 348 -78.80 -25.47 -56.33
N ARG A 349 -78.47 -26.53 -55.60
CA ARG A 349 -77.85 -26.41 -54.29
C ARG A 349 -76.38 -26.78 -54.37
N ILE A 350 -75.52 -25.90 -53.84
CA ILE A 350 -74.16 -26.28 -53.49
C ILE A 350 -74.18 -26.55 -51.99
N SER A 351 -73.83 -27.79 -51.61
CA SER A 351 -73.66 -28.18 -50.22
C SER A 351 -72.17 -28.35 -49.96
N VAL A 352 -71.61 -27.50 -49.09
CA VAL A 352 -70.27 -27.72 -48.55
C VAL A 352 -70.43 -28.26 -47.15
N THR A 353 -69.93 -29.47 -46.93
CA THR A 353 -70.07 -30.22 -45.68
C THR A 353 -68.70 -30.60 -45.16
N GLY A 354 -68.61 -30.90 -43.86
CA GLY A 354 -67.36 -31.34 -43.24
C GLY A 354 -66.33 -30.24 -42.98
N LEU A 355 -66.73 -28.97 -42.93
CA LEU A 355 -65.86 -27.90 -42.45
C LEU A 355 -65.57 -28.10 -40.95
N SER A 356 -64.33 -27.91 -40.54
CA SER A 356 -63.94 -27.96 -39.13
C SER A 356 -64.33 -26.69 -38.35
N PHE A 357 -65.07 -25.78 -38.99
CA PHE A 357 -65.48 -24.49 -38.44
C PHE A 357 -66.78 -24.00 -39.07
N ASN A 358 -67.47 -23.09 -38.37
CA ASN A 358 -68.63 -22.38 -38.90
C ASN A 358 -68.15 -21.09 -39.59
N PRO A 359 -68.18 -20.99 -40.92
CA PRO A 359 -67.70 -19.79 -41.59
C PRO A 359 -68.72 -18.65 -41.45
N ASN A 360 -68.22 -17.43 -41.22
CA ASN A 360 -68.98 -16.19 -41.26
C ASN A 360 -68.87 -15.48 -42.63
N ILE A 361 -67.94 -15.90 -43.48
CA ILE A 361 -67.81 -15.47 -44.87
C ILE A 361 -67.70 -16.70 -45.74
N PHE A 362 -68.46 -16.75 -46.83
CA PHE A 362 -68.43 -17.82 -47.81
C PHE A 362 -68.46 -17.23 -49.22
N ARG A 363 -67.48 -17.55 -50.05
CA ARG A 363 -67.35 -17.07 -51.43
C ARG A 363 -67.47 -18.23 -52.39
N VAL A 364 -68.28 -18.08 -53.42
CA VAL A 364 -68.39 -19.02 -54.53
C VAL A 364 -68.02 -18.33 -55.82
N ARG A 365 -67.19 -18.97 -56.64
CA ARG A 365 -66.88 -18.54 -58.00
C ARG A 365 -67.29 -19.64 -58.96
N PHE A 366 -67.93 -19.26 -60.06
CA PHE A 366 -68.33 -20.21 -61.10
C PHE A 366 -67.99 -19.66 -62.48
N LYS A 367 -67.69 -20.57 -63.41
CA LYS A 367 -67.36 -20.25 -64.79
C LYS A 367 -68.48 -20.70 -65.73
N ALA A 368 -69.14 -19.75 -66.37
CA ALA A 368 -70.16 -19.97 -67.39
C ALA A 368 -69.71 -19.29 -68.69
N ASP A 369 -69.75 -20.01 -69.81
CA ASP A 369 -69.35 -19.51 -71.14
C ASP A 369 -67.97 -18.84 -71.20
N GLY A 370 -67.03 -19.35 -70.40
CA GLY A 370 -65.67 -18.80 -70.33
C GLY A 370 -65.47 -17.63 -69.37
N VAL A 371 -66.54 -17.06 -68.81
CA VAL A 371 -66.50 -15.90 -67.90
C VAL A 371 -66.69 -16.33 -66.44
N TRP A 372 -65.84 -15.80 -65.56
CA TRP A 372 -65.95 -16.02 -64.12
C TRP A 372 -66.94 -15.04 -63.48
N SER A 373 -67.84 -15.59 -62.67
CA SER A 373 -68.72 -14.81 -61.78
C SER A 373 -68.40 -15.17 -60.33
N THR A 374 -68.51 -14.18 -59.44
CA THR A 374 -68.26 -14.36 -58.00
C THR A 374 -69.50 -13.97 -57.21
N SER A 375 -69.83 -14.77 -56.21
CA SER A 375 -70.84 -14.47 -55.20
C SER A 375 -70.17 -14.53 -53.84
N VAL A 376 -70.39 -13.52 -53.02
CA VAL A 376 -69.90 -13.49 -51.64
C VAL A 376 -71.11 -13.47 -50.72
N MET A 377 -71.10 -14.38 -49.76
CA MET A 377 -72.01 -14.43 -48.64
C MET A 377 -71.23 -14.06 -47.40
N CYS A 378 -71.84 -13.26 -46.55
CA CYS A 378 -71.39 -13.06 -45.19
C CYS A 378 -72.58 -13.18 -44.25
N ASP A 379 -72.32 -13.62 -43.02
CA ASP A 379 -73.31 -13.54 -41.96
C ASP A 379 -73.32 -12.10 -41.48
N ILE A 380 -74.45 -11.42 -41.68
CA ILE A 380 -74.55 -10.01 -41.32
C ILE A 380 -75.23 -9.86 -39.95
N TRP A 381 -75.95 -10.86 -39.42
CA TRP A 381 -76.79 -10.65 -38.22
C TRP A 381 -77.08 -11.89 -37.35
N GLY A 382 -76.37 -13.00 -37.47
CA GLY A 382 -76.58 -14.18 -36.60
C GLY A 382 -77.92 -14.89 -36.81
N TYR A 383 -78.60 -14.59 -37.93
CA TYR A 383 -79.86 -15.22 -38.35
C TYR A 383 -79.78 -15.87 -39.75
N GLY A 384 -78.57 -16.02 -40.31
CA GLY A 384 -78.32 -16.71 -41.59
C GLY A 384 -77.59 -15.85 -42.62
N LEU A 385 -76.83 -16.51 -43.49
CA LEU A 385 -75.99 -15.90 -44.53
C LEU A 385 -76.86 -15.17 -45.58
N GLY A 386 -76.58 -13.89 -45.81
CA GLY A 386 -77.14 -13.12 -46.93
C GLY A 386 -76.22 -13.16 -48.14
N CYS A 387 -76.77 -13.37 -49.35
CA CYS A 387 -75.99 -13.36 -50.59
C CYS A 387 -75.97 -11.99 -51.26
N PHE A 388 -74.78 -11.58 -51.72
CA PHE A 388 -74.63 -10.55 -52.74
C PHE A 388 -73.97 -11.17 -53.98
N VAL A 389 -74.65 -11.08 -55.12
CA VAL A 389 -74.11 -11.45 -56.42
C VAL A 389 -73.71 -10.16 -57.12
N THR A 390 -72.42 -9.98 -57.40
CA THR A 390 -71.93 -8.84 -58.20
C THR A 390 -71.54 -9.34 -59.59
N TRP A 391 -72.15 -8.77 -60.62
CA TRP A 391 -71.85 -9.05 -62.02
C TRP A 391 -70.80 -8.10 -62.57
N TRP A 392 -69.98 -8.59 -63.51
CA TRP A 392 -69.02 -7.77 -64.24
C TRP A 392 -69.30 -7.86 -65.74
N TRP A 393 -70.20 -7.00 -66.22
CA TRP A 393 -70.37 -6.75 -67.65
C TRP A 393 -70.61 -5.25 -67.86
N ASN A 394 -69.74 -4.60 -68.63
CA ASN A 394 -69.86 -3.22 -69.08
C ASN A 394 -70.05 -2.11 -68.01
N ASN A 395 -69.39 -2.20 -66.84
CA ASN A 395 -69.34 -1.11 -65.84
C ASN A 395 -70.69 -0.65 -65.23
N GLU A 396 -71.73 -1.49 -65.21
CA GLU A 396 -72.95 -1.25 -64.40
C GLU A 396 -73.10 -2.29 -63.29
N TYR A 397 -73.42 -1.83 -62.07
CA TYR A 397 -73.68 -2.67 -60.91
C TYR A 397 -75.18 -2.77 -60.66
N TRP A 398 -75.74 -3.97 -60.79
CA TRP A 398 -77.10 -4.27 -60.35
C TRP A 398 -77.05 -5.24 -59.18
N ALA A 399 -77.54 -4.82 -58.02
CA ALA A 399 -77.74 -5.70 -56.86
C ALA A 399 -79.21 -6.12 -56.83
N THR A 400 -79.50 -7.43 -56.91
CA THR A 400 -80.85 -7.97 -56.74
C THR A 400 -80.92 -8.80 -55.46
N GLU A 401 -81.94 -8.50 -54.65
CA GLU A 401 -82.37 -9.05 -53.35
C GLU A 401 -82.74 -10.56 -53.42
N VAL A 402 -83.14 -11.32 -52.37
CA VAL A 402 -82.70 -11.79 -51.01
C VAL A 402 -83.52 -13.10 -50.84
N VAL A 403 -83.07 -14.11 -50.06
CA VAL A 403 -83.87 -14.88 -49.07
C VAL A 403 -83.13 -16.17 -48.61
N THR A 404 -82.88 -16.14 -47.30
CA THR A 404 -82.58 -17.14 -46.26
C THR A 404 -82.30 -18.60 -46.63
N GLY A 405 -81.02 -18.99 -46.51
CA GLY A 405 -80.61 -20.38 -46.24
C GLY A 405 -80.38 -20.59 -44.73
N TRP A 406 -80.80 -21.75 -44.21
CA TRP A 406 -80.63 -22.12 -42.81
C TRP A 406 -79.20 -22.64 -42.58
N ALA A 407 -78.41 -21.92 -41.78
CA ALA A 407 -77.07 -22.33 -41.36
C ALA A 407 -77.11 -22.83 -39.90
N GLY A 408 -77.62 -24.04 -39.70
CA GLY A 408 -77.53 -24.73 -38.43
C GLY A 408 -76.45 -25.81 -38.49
N GLY A 409 -75.21 -25.50 -38.11
CA GLY A 409 -74.09 -26.46 -38.03
C GLY A 409 -72.93 -26.20 -38.99
N THR A 410 -71.98 -27.13 -39.06
CA THR A 410 -70.77 -27.09 -39.94
C THR A 410 -71.07 -27.33 -41.42
N ASP A 411 -72.33 -27.58 -41.75
CA ASP A 411 -72.80 -27.85 -43.10
C ASP A 411 -73.53 -26.62 -43.64
N ILE A 412 -73.04 -26.10 -44.76
CA ILE A 412 -73.64 -24.94 -45.42
C ILE A 412 -74.38 -25.41 -46.65
N GLN A 413 -75.65 -25.04 -46.66
CA GLN A 413 -76.62 -25.45 -47.64
C GLN A 413 -77.15 -24.21 -48.36
N MET A 414 -76.59 -23.91 -49.53
CA MET A 414 -76.98 -22.73 -50.31
C MET A 414 -78.01 -23.09 -51.36
N SER A 415 -79.22 -22.56 -51.22
CA SER A 415 -80.17 -22.45 -52.32
C SER A 415 -79.79 -21.22 -53.14
N ALA A 416 -78.99 -21.42 -54.20
CA ALA A 416 -78.61 -20.32 -55.05
C ALA A 416 -79.79 -19.97 -55.97
N SER A 417 -80.47 -18.86 -55.70
CA SER A 417 -81.10 -18.10 -56.79
C SER A 417 -79.95 -17.56 -57.63
N LEU A 418 -79.43 -18.38 -58.56
CA LEU A 418 -78.54 -17.97 -59.65
C LEU A 418 -79.35 -17.06 -60.59
N CYS A 419 -79.79 -15.91 -60.05
CA CYS A 419 -80.80 -15.08 -60.64
C CYS A 419 -80.24 -14.47 -61.92
N ARG A 420 -80.90 -14.81 -63.03
CA ARG A 420 -80.70 -14.29 -64.39
C ARG A 420 -79.37 -14.57 -65.10
N ALA A 421 -78.47 -15.36 -64.53
CA ALA A 421 -77.26 -15.80 -65.23
C ALA A 421 -77.50 -16.86 -66.31
N MET A 422 -78.59 -17.60 -66.16
CA MET A 422 -78.89 -18.79 -66.96
C MET A 422 -79.80 -18.50 -68.17
N VAL A 423 -79.98 -17.23 -68.54
CA VAL A 423 -80.77 -16.89 -69.75
C VAL A 423 -79.94 -17.03 -71.03
N GLY A 424 -78.61 -17.18 -70.92
CA GLY A 424 -77.77 -17.76 -71.96
C GLY A 424 -77.55 -19.25 -71.68
N THR A 425 -77.61 -20.10 -72.70
CA THR A 425 -77.55 -21.57 -72.65
C THR A 425 -76.19 -22.16 -72.24
N GLY A 426 -75.41 -21.43 -71.44
CA GLY A 426 -74.04 -21.78 -71.10
C GLY A 426 -73.93 -22.87 -70.05
N SER A 427 -73.18 -23.93 -70.34
CA SER A 427 -72.83 -24.94 -69.35
C SER A 427 -71.85 -24.36 -68.33
N ILE A 428 -72.19 -24.43 -67.03
CA ILE A 428 -71.22 -24.20 -65.95
C ILE A 428 -70.15 -25.27 -66.07
N THR A 429 -68.90 -24.84 -66.25
CA THR A 429 -67.76 -25.75 -66.44
C THR A 429 -66.93 -25.93 -65.18
N GLU A 430 -67.01 -24.99 -64.24
CA GLU A 430 -66.21 -25.01 -63.03
C GLU A 430 -66.90 -24.24 -61.90
N ILE A 431 -66.88 -24.79 -60.68
CA ILE A 431 -67.31 -24.11 -59.46
C ILE A 431 -66.18 -24.26 -58.43
N THR A 432 -65.75 -23.14 -57.86
CA THR A 432 -64.80 -23.08 -56.74
C THR A 432 -65.43 -22.34 -55.57
N TRP A 433 -65.08 -22.71 -54.35
CA TRP A 433 -65.59 -22.07 -53.13
C TRP A 433 -64.49 -21.85 -52.10
N GLU A 434 -64.71 -20.85 -51.25
CA GLU A 434 -63.84 -20.49 -50.13
C GLU A 434 -64.69 -20.08 -48.93
N ALA A 435 -64.24 -20.41 -47.73
CA ALA A 435 -64.95 -20.20 -46.47
C ALA A 435 -63.98 -19.62 -45.43
N TRP A 436 -64.42 -18.65 -44.64
CA TRP A 436 -63.65 -18.04 -43.56
C TRP A 436 -64.48 -17.91 -42.27
N SER A 437 -63.85 -18.03 -41.10
CA SER A 437 -64.43 -17.69 -39.78
C SER A 437 -63.68 -16.56 -39.09
#